data_AF-A0A9W8EXG4-F1
#
_entry.id   AF-A0A9W8EXG4-F1
#
_cell.length_a   1.000
_cell.length_b   1.000
_cell.length_c   1.000
_cell.angle_alpha   90.00
_cell.angle_beta   90.00
_cell.angle_gamma   90.00
#
_symmetry.space_group_name_H-M   'P 1'
#
loop_
_entity.id
_entity.type
_entity.pdbx_description
1 polymer ?
#
loop_
_entity_poly.entity_id
_entity_poly.type
_entity_poly.pdbx_seq_one_letter_code
_entity_poly.pdbx_strand_id
1 'polypeptide(L)'
;QRVEGVLMARRYVLCQYNIKRESLERACVVASGRQAPTVTSLEAEDWVAVSVMIEKKELANKMDQLKEIGAIDILVLQIANART
;
A
#
# COMPACT_ATOMS: atom_id res chain seq x y z
N GLN A 1 -9.14 -22.51 -4.46
CA GLN A 1 -9.86 -21.36 -3.86
C GLN A 1 -9.55 -21.10 -2.38
N ARG A 2 -9.85 -21.99 -1.40
CA ARG A 2 -9.54 -21.69 0.03
C ARG A 2 -8.04 -21.62 0.36
N VAL A 3 -7.22 -22.54 -0.16
CA VAL A 3 -5.78 -22.61 0.12
C VAL A 3 -5.04 -21.41 -0.49
N GLU A 4 -5.38 -21.06 -1.74
CA GLU A 4 -4.78 -19.94 -2.47
C GLU A 4 -4.94 -18.61 -1.73
N GLY A 5 -6.11 -18.34 -1.18
CA GLY A 5 -6.33 -17.11 -0.42
C GLY A 5 -5.54 -17.01 0.88
N VAL A 6 -5.26 -18.15 1.52
CA VAL A 6 -4.36 -18.21 2.69
C VAL A 6 -2.90 -18.04 2.27
N LEU A 7 -2.51 -18.59 1.11
CA LEU A 7 -1.15 -18.40 0.57
C LEU A 7 -0.90 -16.93 0.22
N MET A 8 -1.88 -16.22 -0.34
CA MET A 8 -1.79 -14.78 -0.57
C MET A 8 -1.67 -14.00 0.73
N ALA A 9 -2.53 -14.26 1.71
CA ALA A 9 -2.48 -13.66 3.04
C ALA A 9 -1.13 -13.87 3.77
N ARG A 10 -0.45 -14.99 3.49
CA ARG A 10 0.91 -15.25 4.01
C ARG A 10 1.98 -14.42 3.30
N ARG A 11 1.83 -14.15 2.00
CA ARG A 11 2.83 -13.44 1.19
C ARG A 11 2.72 -11.92 1.28
N TYR A 12 1.51 -11.39 1.44
CA TYR A 12 1.24 -9.95 1.37
C TYR A 12 0.76 -9.37 2.69
N VAL A 13 0.94 -8.07 2.85
CA VAL A 13 0.25 -7.22 3.83
C VAL A 13 -0.50 -6.13 3.10
N LEU A 14 -1.51 -5.56 3.75
CA LEU A 14 -2.11 -4.32 3.29
C LEU A 14 -1.31 -3.15 3.88
N CYS A 15 -0.78 -2.29 3.02
CA CYS A 15 -0.11 -1.05 3.39
C CYS A 15 -1.03 0.13 3.05
N GLN A 16 -1.26 1.01 4.01
CA GLN A 16 -2.04 2.23 3.84
C GLN A 16 -1.19 3.43 4.22
N TYR A 17 -1.31 4.54 3.50
CA TYR A 17 -0.57 5.77 3.80
C TYR A 17 -1.26 6.99 3.22
N ASN A 18 -0.95 8.15 3.78
CA ASN A 18 -1.37 9.44 3.26
C ASN A 18 -0.22 10.09 2.50
N ILE A 19 -0.51 10.74 1.38
CA ILE A 19 0.50 11.46 0.60
C ILE A 19 -0.10 12.65 -0.12
N LYS A 20 0.72 13.67 -0.38
CA LYS A 20 0.33 14.78 -1.27
C LYS A 20 0.11 14.28 -2.70
N ARG A 21 -0.92 14.81 -3.36
CA ARG A 21 -1.33 14.42 -4.72
C ARG A 21 -0.21 14.57 -5.74
N GLU A 22 0.64 15.59 -5.59
CA GLU A 22 1.82 15.82 -6.46
C GLU A 22 2.87 14.69 -6.36
N SER A 23 2.94 14.00 -5.22
CA SER A 23 3.88 12.90 -4.99
C SER A 23 3.27 11.52 -5.25
N LEU A 24 1.97 11.45 -5.57
CA LEU A 24 1.25 10.20 -5.77
C LEU A 24 1.87 9.34 -6.88
N GLU A 25 2.24 9.95 -8.02
CA GLU A 25 2.80 9.20 -9.15
C GLU A 25 4.10 8.46 -8.76
N ARG A 26 4.99 9.15 -8.04
CA ARG A 26 6.23 8.57 -7.53
C ARG A 26 5.97 7.45 -6.52
N ALA A 27 4.98 7.63 -5.64
CA ALA A 27 4.60 6.62 -4.67
C ALA A 27 3.99 5.37 -5.34
N CYS A 28 3.21 5.54 -6.41
CA CYS A 28 2.66 4.43 -7.21
C CYS A 28 3.76 3.63 -7.93
N VAL A 29 4.88 4.25 -8.30
CA VAL A 29 6.04 3.52 -8.86
C VAL A 29 6.71 2.64 -7.80
N VAL A 30 6.89 3.15 -6.58
CA VAL A 30 7.47 2.39 -5.45
C VAL A 30 6.56 1.22 -5.05
N ALA A 31 5.27 1.51 -4.88
CA ALA A 31 4.29 0.57 -4.39
C ALA A 31 3.10 0.47 -5.36
N SER A 32 3.36 -0.14 -6.52
CA SER A 32 2.32 -0.45 -7.51
C SER A 32 1.37 -1.57 -7.06
N GLY A 33 1.82 -2.39 -6.10
CA GLY A 33 1.07 -3.50 -5.52
C GLY A 33 0.94 -4.72 -6.42
N ARG A 34 0.12 -5.68 -5.98
CA ARG A 34 -0.31 -6.83 -6.83
C ARG A 34 -1.37 -6.41 -7.86
N GLN A 35 -2.21 -5.46 -7.50
CA GLN A 35 -3.18 -4.75 -8.36
C GLN A 35 -2.93 -3.26 -8.19
N ALA A 36 -3.52 -2.45 -9.07
CA ALA A 36 -3.45 -1.00 -8.97
C ALA A 36 -3.83 -0.50 -7.55
N PRO A 37 -3.08 0.46 -6.99
CA PRO A 37 -3.37 1.01 -5.68
C PRO A 37 -4.76 1.68 -5.67
N THR A 38 -5.49 1.51 -4.58
CA THR A 38 -6.71 2.27 -4.34
C THR A 38 -6.34 3.65 -3.83
N VAL A 39 -6.86 4.69 -4.47
CA VAL A 39 -6.58 6.09 -4.11
C VAL A 39 -7.89 6.80 -3.75
N THR A 40 -7.95 7.36 -2.56
CA THR A 40 -9.12 8.10 -2.03
C THR A 40 -8.70 9.53 -1.72
N SER A 41 -9.41 10.52 -2.27
CA SER A 41 -9.20 11.93 -1.90
C SER A 41 -9.59 12.17 -0.44
N LEU A 42 -8.77 12.93 0.29
CA LEU A 42 -9.08 13.36 1.65
C LEU A 42 -9.70 14.76 1.66
N GLU A 43 -10.34 15.15 2.77
CA GLU A 43 -10.87 16.51 2.96
C GLU A 43 -9.75 17.56 3.03
N ALA A 44 -8.59 17.17 3.58
CA ALA A 44 -7.41 18.02 3.61
C ALA A 44 -6.91 18.29 2.18
N GLU A 45 -6.70 19.56 1.85
CA GLU A 45 -6.35 20.00 0.50
C GLU A 45 -5.06 19.32 0.00
N ASP A 46 -5.13 18.82 -1.23
CA ASP A 46 -4.09 18.07 -1.94
C ASP A 46 -3.61 16.78 -1.29
N TRP A 47 -4.35 16.20 -0.35
CA TRP A 47 -4.01 14.89 0.21
C TRP A 47 -4.85 13.76 -0.37
N VAL A 48 -4.22 12.60 -0.51
CA VAL A 48 -4.87 11.34 -0.83
C VAL A 48 -4.44 10.27 0.15
N ALA A 49 -5.36 9.36 0.48
CA ALA A 49 -5.06 8.10 1.12
C ALA A 49 -4.86 7.03 0.05
N VAL A 50 -3.80 6.25 0.18
CA VAL A 50 -3.46 5.15 -0.72
C VAL A 50 -3.53 3.84 0.05
N SER A 51 -4.10 2.80 -0.56
CA SER A 51 -4.18 1.45 -0.02
C SER A 51 -3.67 0.45 -1.06
N VAL A 52 -2.69 -0.37 -0.68
CA VAL A 52 -1.99 -1.26 -1.62
C VAL A 52 -1.44 -2.51 -0.92
N MET A 53 -1.49 -3.66 -1.61
CA MET A 53 -0.88 -4.89 -1.10
C MET A 53 0.62 -4.93 -1.42
N ILE A 54 1.47 -5.12 -0.41
CA ILE A 54 2.93 -5.21 -0.56
C ILE A 54 3.41 -6.59 -0.10
N GLU A 55 4.38 -7.17 -0.80
CA GLU A 55 5.02 -8.42 -0.34
C GLU A 55 5.74 -8.19 0.99
N LYS A 56 5.53 -9.09 1.95
CA LYS A 56 6.13 -8.98 3.30
C LYS A 56 7.65 -8.81 3.27
N LYS A 57 8.32 -9.44 2.30
CA LYS A 57 9.79 -9.38 2.12
C LYS A 57 10.29 -7.99 1.68
N GLU A 58 9.44 -7.19 1.03
CA GLU A 58 9.80 -5.86 0.50
C GLU A 58 9.30 -4.73 1.41
N LEU A 59 8.50 -5.06 2.43
CA LEU A 59 7.76 -4.10 3.24
C LEU A 59 8.65 -2.99 3.81
N ALA A 60 9.73 -3.35 4.50
CA ALA A 60 10.61 -2.38 5.15
C ALA A 60 11.18 -1.37 4.14
N ASN A 61 11.78 -1.87 3.06
CA ASN A 61 12.35 -1.02 2.00
C ASN A 61 11.30 -0.12 1.35
N LYS A 62 10.09 -0.63 1.09
CA LYS A 62 9.02 0.20 0.50
C LYS A 62 8.51 1.24 1.48
N MET A 63 8.41 0.94 2.77
CA MET A 63 8.02 1.93 3.79
C MET A 63 9.04 3.07 3.87
N ASP A 64 10.34 2.75 3.82
CA ASP A 64 11.41 3.76 3.83
C ASP A 64 11.34 4.65 2.58
N GLN A 65 11.22 4.05 1.39
CA GLN A 65 11.08 4.80 0.13
C GLN A 65 9.82 5.66 0.08
N LEU A 66 8.67 5.13 0.56
CA LEU A 66 7.43 5.90 0.65
C LEU A 66 7.59 7.10 1.57
N LYS A 67 8.25 6.92 2.72
CA LYS A 67 8.53 8.00 3.67
C LYS A 67 9.45 9.06 3.06
N GLU A 68 10.48 8.67 2.31
CA GLU A 68 11.36 9.60 1.59
C GLU A 68 10.61 10.44 0.54
N ILE A 69 9.57 9.87 -0.09
CA ILE A 69 8.73 10.58 -1.07
C ILE A 69 7.70 11.52 -0.39
N GLY A 70 7.58 11.44 0.94
CA GLY A 70 6.68 12.29 1.74
C GLY A 70 5.38 11.61 2.15
N ALA A 71 5.30 10.27 2.08
CA ALA A 71 4.18 9.55 2.67
C ALA A 71 4.24 9.64 4.20
N ILE A 72 3.08 9.86 4.82
CA ILE A 72 2.89 9.91 6.27
C ILE A 72 1.82 8.91 6.69
N ASP A 73 1.72 8.66 8.00
CA ASP A 73 0.74 7.74 8.59
C ASP A 73 0.76 6.37 7.92
N ILE A 74 1.94 5.82 7.66
CA ILE A 74 2.10 4.52 7.00
C ILE A 74 1.70 3.41 7.96
N LEU A 75 0.56 2.77 7.69
CA LEU A 75 -0.03 1.69 8.46
C LEU A 75 0.09 0.36 7.72
N VAL A 76 0.35 -0.71 8.48
CA VAL A 76 0.45 -2.07 7.93
C VAL A 76 -0.55 -2.98 8.65
N LEU A 77 -1.42 -3.61 7.87
CA LEU A 77 -2.45 -4.52 8.36
C LEU A 77 -2.20 -5.93 7.83
N GLN A 78 -2.33 -6.93 8.72
CA GLN A 78 -2.27 -8.33 8.32
C GLN A 78 -3.52 -8.74 7.56
N ILE A 79 -3.32 -9.41 6.43
CA ILE A 79 -4.40 -10.01 5.65
C ILE A 79 -4.64 -11.42 6.21
N ALA A 80 -5.88 -11.76 6.55
CA ALA A 80 -6.24 -13.11 6.99
C ALA A 80 -6.62 -14.03 5.83
N ASN A 81 -7.24 -13.48 4.77
CA ASN A 81 -7.60 -14.18 3.54
C ASN A 81 -7.75 -13.16 2.40
N ALA A 82 -7.37 -13.54 1.18
CA ALA A 82 -7.63 -12.74 -0.03
C ALA A 82 -8.19 -13.65 -1.13
N ARG A 83 -9.15 -13.19 -1.91
CA ARG A 83 -9.72 -13.94 -3.04
C ARG A 83 -9.65 -13.08 -4.30
N THR A 84 -9.41 -13.71 -5.43
CA THR A 84 -9.42 -13.12 -6.77
C THR A 84 -10.44 -13.83 -7.63
#